data_AF-A0A7S0VCB6-F1
#
_entry.id   AF-A0A7S0VCB6-F1
#
_cell.length_a   1.000
_cell.length_b   1.000
_cell.length_c   1.000
_cell.angle_alpha   90.00
_cell.angle_beta   90.00
_cell.angle_gamma   90.00
#
_symmetry.space_group_name_H-M   'P 1'
#
loop_
_entity.id
_entity.type
_entity.pdbx_description
1 polymer ?
#
loop_
_entity_poly.entity_id
_entity_poly.type
_entity_poly.pdbx_seq_one_letter_code
_entity_poly.pdbx_strand_id
1 'polypeptide(L)'
;GGGGGGFALVFAPSRRHARLAALDLLTNAAADGLPRRFCGFDADCDEEGKEEEEEEKNRKDENSKDENNNTSNHQKQKKLTKKQKKQEWVKAVIKEFVVDHALAHSLRYGVGVLTESTSPSEAWAVRLLLTAGAAKVCICTAGLSWSAAAPTSAPLVVVLGTQKFEGTAMGAADYPIADLISMVGRAGRPGVDQVGKVVLMCAASRKEYYKRFLFEPVPVESHLDRFLHDTFLAEIVAKTIESKQDAVDYLTWSLYYRRLPQNPNYYGMTGVSHRHISDHLSELVEGILSDLESSRAVVIEDEMDVVPLNLGMVAAYYGVSYITIELFAAGLGPRTRLRGLVDVLANCHEFAGLLTRPGEEDAVRKLVLHAPFTPKALVAAVQQQTPAEFMTSLCPTDPSTKASALLQSHLSRVPLSGELSLDRKKVVTNAVRLLAAAVDVLASHAWLAPTLAAMELTQMVVQALWPEDSPLRQLPHVTPALAARLATAGCSGIFDLIDMDDSRRRRLLLDGGGGGGGEEGEDEVEGEEEGEEDQEEEG
;
A
#
# COMPACT_ATOMS: atom_id res chain seq x y z
N GLY A 1 2.69 2.55 -41.98
CA GLY A 1 1.99 1.40 -42.60
C GLY A 1 2.43 0.13 -41.91
N GLY A 2 1.49 -0.67 -41.44
CA GLY A 2 1.71 -1.89 -40.65
C GLY A 2 0.79 -1.94 -39.44
N GLY A 3 -0.41 -2.52 -39.62
CA GLY A 3 -1.43 -2.64 -38.58
C GLY A 3 -1.04 -3.64 -37.49
N GLY A 4 -0.31 -3.17 -36.48
CA GLY A 4 -0.08 -3.88 -35.22
C GLY A 4 -0.54 -3.00 -34.06
N GLY A 5 -1.82 -3.09 -33.68
CA GLY A 5 -2.37 -2.39 -32.52
C GLY A 5 -1.70 -2.88 -31.24
N GLY A 6 -0.89 -2.02 -30.63
CA GLY A 6 -0.25 -2.28 -29.35
C GLY A 6 -0.09 -0.99 -28.58
N PHE A 7 -0.07 -1.10 -27.25
CA PHE A 7 0.07 0.04 -26.36
C PHE A 7 1.54 0.23 -25.96
N ALA A 8 1.92 1.44 -25.57
CA ALA A 8 3.19 1.72 -24.93
C ALA A 8 3.04 1.65 -23.42
N LEU A 9 3.99 0.99 -22.75
CA LEU A 9 4.08 0.95 -21.30
C LEU A 9 5.19 1.88 -20.84
N VAL A 10 4.89 2.78 -19.91
CA VAL A 10 5.81 3.80 -19.43
C VAL A 10 5.98 3.63 -17.92
N PHE A 11 7.20 3.41 -17.44
CA PHE A 11 7.52 3.37 -16.02
C PHE A 11 8.01 4.74 -15.54
N ALA A 12 7.40 5.25 -14.47
CA ALA A 12 7.75 6.53 -13.85
C ALA A 12 8.15 6.35 -12.37
N PRO A 13 8.97 7.25 -11.80
CA PRO A 13 9.53 7.03 -10.46
C PRO A 13 8.58 7.14 -9.30
N SER A 14 7.53 7.94 -9.44
CA SER A 14 6.54 8.12 -8.39
C SER A 14 5.17 8.39 -8.97
N ARG A 15 4.14 8.24 -8.14
CA ARG A 15 2.75 8.58 -8.47
C ARG A 15 2.60 10.00 -9.03
N ARG A 16 3.31 10.97 -8.45
CA ARG A 16 3.31 12.36 -8.94
C ARG A 16 3.87 12.46 -10.34
N HIS A 17 5.03 11.84 -10.60
CA HIS A 17 5.64 11.82 -11.92
C HIS A 17 4.76 11.09 -12.95
N ALA A 18 4.11 9.98 -12.57
CA ALA A 18 3.21 9.26 -13.46
C ALA A 18 2.02 10.12 -13.92
N ARG A 19 1.42 10.88 -13.00
CA ARG A 19 0.32 11.82 -13.32
C ARG A 19 0.78 13.01 -14.16
N LEU A 20 1.93 13.60 -13.84
CA LEU A 20 2.49 14.70 -14.63
C LEU A 20 2.87 14.25 -16.04
N ALA A 21 3.52 13.08 -16.19
CA ALA A 21 3.84 12.51 -17.49
C ALA A 21 2.58 12.23 -18.33
N ALA A 22 1.48 11.80 -17.71
CA ALA A 22 0.20 11.64 -18.41
C ALA A 22 -0.32 12.99 -18.92
N LEU A 23 -0.27 14.03 -18.09
CA LEU A 23 -0.68 15.37 -18.47
C LEU A 23 0.20 15.91 -19.62
N ASP A 24 1.52 15.79 -19.50
CA ASP A 24 2.48 16.25 -20.50
C ASP A 24 2.30 15.54 -21.85
N LEU A 25 1.98 14.24 -21.84
CA LEU A 25 1.66 13.54 -23.08
C LEU A 25 0.40 14.09 -23.75
N LEU A 26 -0.63 14.40 -22.96
CA LEU A 26 -1.89 14.93 -23.48
C LEU A 26 -1.75 16.37 -23.98
N THR A 27 -1.01 17.22 -23.27
CA THR A 27 -0.76 18.61 -23.69
C THR A 27 0.12 18.66 -24.93
N ASN A 28 1.16 17.82 -25.02
CA ASN A 28 1.98 17.72 -26.22
C ASN A 28 1.17 17.17 -27.42
N ALA A 29 0.30 16.18 -27.20
CA ALA A 29 -0.57 15.68 -28.27
C ALA A 29 -1.56 16.74 -28.76
N ALA A 30 -2.07 17.60 -27.87
CA ALA A 30 -2.90 18.73 -28.24
C ALA A 30 -2.10 19.81 -29.00
N ALA A 31 -0.86 20.08 -28.60
CA ALA A 31 0.04 21.01 -29.29
C ALA A 31 0.39 20.53 -30.72
N ASP A 32 0.49 19.22 -30.92
CA ASP A 32 0.64 18.58 -32.25
C ASP A 32 -0.66 18.61 -33.10
N GLY A 33 -1.76 19.16 -32.57
CA GLY A 33 -3.07 19.17 -33.24
C GLY A 33 -3.82 17.83 -33.22
N LEU A 34 -3.36 16.86 -32.43
CA LEU A 34 -3.93 15.50 -32.37
C LEU A 34 -4.26 15.09 -30.92
N PRO A 35 -5.22 15.75 -30.25
CA PRO A 35 -5.48 15.55 -28.81
C PRO A 35 -5.90 14.12 -28.44
N ARG A 36 -6.48 13.36 -29.38
CA ARG A 36 -6.92 11.97 -29.18
C ARG A 36 -6.01 10.94 -29.84
N ARG A 37 -4.76 11.29 -30.13
CA ARG A 37 -3.76 10.40 -30.77
C ARG A 37 -3.60 9.03 -30.08
N PHE A 38 -3.75 9.00 -28.76
CA PHE A 38 -3.60 7.78 -27.96
C PHE A 38 -4.90 6.97 -27.81
N CYS A 39 -6.02 7.43 -28.36
CA CYS A 39 -7.22 6.61 -28.51
C CYS A 39 -7.00 5.61 -29.64
N GLY A 40 -7.32 4.33 -29.41
CA GLY A 40 -7.20 3.31 -30.44
C GLY A 40 -8.40 3.16 -31.37
N PHE A 41 -9.50 3.84 -31.06
CA PHE A 41 -10.61 4.03 -32.00
C PHE A 41 -10.48 5.45 -32.58
N ASP A 42 -10.17 5.56 -33.88
CA ASP A 42 -9.68 6.80 -34.49
C ASP A 42 -10.47 8.07 -34.19
N ALA A 43 -9.67 9.12 -34.05
CA ALA A 43 -9.93 10.47 -33.59
C ALA A 43 -10.39 11.46 -34.68
N ASP A 44 -11.04 11.02 -35.75
CA ASP A 44 -11.65 11.95 -36.72
C ASP A 44 -13.13 12.12 -36.41
N CYS A 45 -13.44 13.03 -35.48
CA CYS A 45 -14.74 13.69 -35.34
C CYS A 45 -14.48 15.09 -34.77
N ASP A 46 -13.86 15.97 -35.58
CA ASP A 46 -14.11 17.41 -35.48
C ASP A 46 -15.52 17.70 -36.04
N GLU A 47 -16.54 17.09 -35.45
CA GLU A 47 -17.95 17.30 -35.82
C GLU A 47 -18.77 18.01 -34.72
N GLU A 48 -18.15 18.38 -33.59
CA GLU A 48 -18.81 19.29 -32.63
C GLU A 48 -18.99 20.71 -33.24
N GLY A 49 -18.23 21.08 -34.28
CA GLY A 49 -18.42 22.34 -35.02
C GLY A 49 -19.35 22.27 -36.24
N LYS A 50 -19.77 21.07 -36.67
CA LYS A 50 -20.69 20.88 -37.80
C LYS A 50 -22.13 20.64 -37.37
N GLU A 51 -22.35 20.09 -36.18
CA GLU A 51 -23.69 19.95 -35.62
C GLU A 51 -24.33 21.33 -35.34
N GLU A 52 -23.56 22.36 -34.97
CA GLU A 52 -24.09 23.73 -34.81
C GLU A 52 -24.44 24.39 -36.17
N GLU A 53 -23.67 24.17 -37.24
CA GLU A 53 -24.00 24.69 -38.58
C GLU A 53 -25.17 23.93 -39.24
N GLU A 54 -25.33 22.62 -38.98
CA GLU A 54 -26.50 21.85 -39.42
C GLU A 54 -27.75 22.16 -38.59
N GLU A 55 -27.64 22.42 -37.28
CA GLU A 55 -28.75 22.92 -36.46
C GLU A 55 -29.15 24.34 -36.84
N GLU A 56 -28.22 25.22 -37.22
CA GLU A 56 -28.54 26.57 -37.69
C GLU A 56 -29.13 26.58 -39.11
N LYS A 57 -28.74 25.63 -39.97
CA LYS A 57 -29.41 25.38 -41.27
C LYS A 57 -30.80 24.77 -41.08
N ASN A 58 -30.96 23.79 -40.20
CA ASN A 58 -32.26 23.17 -39.93
C ASN A 58 -33.22 24.18 -39.27
N ARG A 59 -32.74 25.08 -38.40
CA ARG A 59 -33.55 26.19 -37.87
C ARG A 59 -33.95 27.22 -38.93
N LYS A 60 -33.17 27.37 -40.01
CA LYS A 60 -33.51 28.25 -41.14
C LYS A 60 -34.48 27.58 -42.14
N ASP A 61 -34.40 26.26 -42.31
CA ASP A 61 -35.31 25.50 -43.17
C ASP A 61 -36.67 25.19 -42.51
N GLU A 62 -36.73 25.10 -41.17
CA GLU A 62 -37.99 24.92 -40.41
C GLU A 62 -38.90 26.17 -40.40
N ASN A 63 -38.37 27.34 -40.76
CA ASN A 63 -39.18 28.57 -40.88
C ASN A 63 -39.85 28.73 -42.26
N SER A 64 -39.75 27.72 -43.14
CA SER A 64 -40.53 27.68 -44.38
C SER A 64 -41.04 26.26 -44.67
N LYS A 65 -42.08 25.84 -43.95
CA LYS A 65 -43.13 24.90 -44.43
C LYS A 65 -44.10 24.62 -43.29
N ASP A 66 -45.15 25.41 -43.24
CA ASP A 66 -46.42 24.96 -42.69
C ASP A 66 -47.09 23.97 -43.66
N GLU A 67 -47.88 23.08 -43.05
CA GLU A 67 -48.88 22.16 -43.61
C GLU A 67 -48.49 20.69 -43.82
N ASN A 68 -49.22 19.86 -43.05
CA ASN A 68 -49.65 18.49 -43.31
C ASN A 68 -48.59 17.40 -43.50
N ASN A 69 -48.40 16.57 -42.47
CA ASN A 69 -49.00 15.23 -42.51
C ASN A 69 -48.83 14.43 -41.22
N ASN A 70 -49.91 13.73 -40.90
CA ASN A 70 -50.08 12.75 -39.85
C ASN A 70 -49.50 11.41 -40.33
N THR A 71 -48.38 10.94 -39.78
CA THR A 71 -47.91 9.55 -39.98
C THR A 71 -47.01 9.08 -38.85
N SER A 72 -47.49 8.08 -38.10
CA SER A 72 -46.75 7.07 -37.32
C SER A 72 -45.55 7.54 -36.47
N ASN A 73 -45.75 7.53 -35.15
CA ASN A 73 -44.68 7.39 -34.16
C ASN A 73 -43.96 6.05 -34.35
N HIS A 74 -43.04 6.00 -35.31
CA HIS A 74 -41.91 5.08 -35.26
C HIS A 74 -40.76 5.86 -34.64
N GLN A 75 -40.49 5.60 -33.36
CA GLN A 75 -39.19 5.92 -32.76
C GLN A 75 -38.11 5.28 -33.65
N LYS A 76 -37.57 6.05 -34.60
CA LYS A 76 -36.34 5.71 -35.29
C LYS A 76 -35.24 5.73 -34.23
N GLN A 77 -35.03 4.61 -33.55
CA GLN A 77 -33.77 4.34 -32.86
C GLN A 77 -32.68 4.49 -33.92
N LYS A 78 -31.98 5.64 -33.94
CA LYS A 78 -30.79 5.85 -34.76
C LYS A 78 -29.84 4.70 -34.46
N LYS A 79 -29.66 3.77 -35.40
CA LYS A 79 -28.74 2.63 -35.23
C LYS A 79 -27.33 3.20 -35.10
N LEU A 80 -26.79 3.23 -33.88
CA LEU A 80 -25.42 3.67 -33.64
C LEU A 80 -24.44 2.88 -34.51
N THR A 81 -23.52 3.60 -35.13
CA THR A 81 -22.42 2.99 -35.88
C THR A 81 -21.56 2.14 -34.94
N LYS A 82 -20.87 1.12 -35.49
CA LYS A 82 -19.95 0.26 -34.70
C LYS A 82 -18.90 1.08 -33.93
N LYS A 83 -18.50 2.25 -34.46
CA LYS A 83 -17.54 3.17 -33.85
C LYS A 83 -18.13 3.89 -32.63
N GLN A 84 -19.35 4.43 -32.76
CA GLN A 84 -20.05 5.08 -31.64
C GLN A 84 -20.36 4.09 -30.51
N LYS A 85 -20.79 2.86 -30.82
CA LYS A 85 -21.00 1.81 -29.82
C LYS A 85 -19.73 1.48 -29.01
N LYS A 86 -18.56 1.49 -29.66
CA LYS A 86 -17.27 1.29 -28.96
C LYS A 86 -16.93 2.46 -28.06
N GLN A 87 -17.18 3.70 -28.48
CA GLN A 87 -16.95 4.88 -27.64
C GLN A 87 -17.89 4.92 -26.43
N GLU A 88 -19.17 4.57 -26.61
CA GLU A 88 -20.10 4.43 -25.50
C GLU A 88 -19.68 3.34 -24.52
N TRP A 89 -19.21 2.20 -25.02
CA TRP A 89 -18.66 1.15 -24.16
C TRP A 89 -17.47 1.64 -23.33
N VAL A 90 -16.51 2.35 -23.93
CA VAL A 90 -15.38 2.95 -23.19
C VAL A 90 -15.88 3.90 -22.11
N LYS A 91 -16.84 4.79 -22.45
CA LYS A 91 -17.43 5.73 -21.49
C LYS A 91 -18.16 5.00 -20.36
N ALA A 92 -18.88 3.93 -20.65
CA ALA A 92 -19.60 3.12 -19.66
C ALA A 92 -18.62 2.44 -18.69
N VAL A 93 -17.57 1.77 -19.21
CA VAL A 93 -16.54 1.12 -18.39
C VAL A 93 -15.85 2.14 -17.47
N ILE A 94 -15.47 3.31 -17.99
CA ILE A 94 -14.85 4.36 -17.18
C ILE A 94 -15.82 4.84 -16.09
N LYS A 95 -17.10 5.06 -16.41
CA LYS A 95 -18.09 5.57 -15.45
C LYS A 95 -18.40 4.57 -14.33
N GLU A 96 -18.38 3.28 -14.63
CA GLU A 96 -18.76 2.23 -13.67
C GLU A 96 -17.60 1.83 -12.75
N PHE A 97 -16.38 1.73 -13.29
CA PHE A 97 -15.25 1.13 -12.56
C PHE A 97 -14.18 2.12 -12.11
N VAL A 98 -14.18 3.37 -12.60
CA VAL A 98 -13.16 4.37 -12.28
C VAL A 98 -13.70 5.46 -11.37
N VAL A 99 -13.10 5.58 -10.18
CA VAL A 99 -13.50 6.55 -9.16
C VAL A 99 -12.65 7.82 -9.28
N ASP A 100 -11.35 7.69 -9.55
CA ASP A 100 -10.46 8.84 -9.72
C ASP A 100 -10.79 9.64 -10.99
N HIS A 101 -11.31 10.86 -10.80
CA HIS A 101 -11.64 11.77 -11.88
C HIS A 101 -10.45 12.11 -12.79
N ALA A 102 -9.23 12.20 -12.25
CA ALA A 102 -8.05 12.50 -13.06
C ALA A 102 -7.71 11.33 -14.00
N LEU A 103 -7.82 10.09 -13.49
CA LEU A 103 -7.64 8.87 -14.29
C LEU A 103 -8.75 8.73 -15.33
N ALA A 104 -10.00 8.98 -14.94
CA ALA A 104 -11.14 8.96 -15.86
C ALA A 104 -10.95 9.96 -17.00
N HIS A 105 -10.44 11.16 -16.72
CA HIS A 105 -10.11 12.15 -17.73
C HIS A 105 -9.00 11.67 -18.67
N SER A 106 -7.86 11.21 -18.14
CA SER A 106 -6.74 10.76 -18.98
C SER A 106 -7.11 9.56 -19.86
N LEU A 107 -7.92 8.63 -19.33
CA LEU A 107 -8.38 7.45 -20.06
C LEU A 107 -9.28 7.79 -21.25
N ARG A 108 -10.10 8.85 -21.17
CA ARG A 108 -10.92 9.31 -22.30
C ARG A 108 -10.08 9.72 -23.51
N TYR A 109 -8.83 10.12 -23.29
CA TYR A 109 -7.86 10.45 -24.33
C TYR A 109 -6.91 9.29 -24.64
N GLY A 110 -7.11 8.11 -24.03
CA GLY A 110 -6.36 6.88 -24.31
C GLY A 110 -5.08 6.72 -23.51
N VAL A 111 -4.93 7.44 -22.39
CA VAL A 111 -3.78 7.35 -21.47
C VAL A 111 -4.25 6.85 -20.10
N GLY A 112 -3.85 5.63 -19.73
CA GLY A 112 -4.09 5.08 -18.40
C GLY A 112 -2.94 5.37 -17.44
N VAL A 113 -3.25 5.61 -16.15
CA VAL A 113 -2.24 5.77 -15.09
C VAL A 113 -2.50 4.74 -13.99
N LEU A 114 -1.49 3.94 -13.68
CA LEU A 114 -1.52 2.92 -12.63
C LEU A 114 -0.46 3.23 -11.58
N THR A 115 -0.86 3.15 -10.32
CA THR A 115 0.00 3.41 -9.16
C THR A 115 -0.29 2.35 -8.09
N GLU A 116 0.58 2.24 -7.09
CA GLU A 116 0.40 1.35 -5.94
C GLU A 116 -0.89 1.67 -5.17
N SER A 117 -1.39 2.89 -5.28
CA SER A 117 -2.64 3.36 -4.65
C SER A 117 -3.90 3.14 -5.49
N THR A 118 -3.76 2.67 -6.74
CA THR A 118 -4.89 2.45 -7.65
C THR A 118 -5.70 1.24 -7.19
N SER A 119 -7.03 1.35 -7.19
CA SER A 119 -7.89 0.25 -6.76
C SER A 119 -7.84 -0.95 -7.73
N PRO A 120 -8.10 -2.18 -7.27
CA PRO A 120 -8.12 -3.35 -8.15
C PRO A 120 -9.14 -3.24 -9.30
N SER A 121 -10.30 -2.62 -9.05
CA SER A 121 -11.34 -2.37 -10.06
C SER A 121 -10.86 -1.39 -11.13
N GLU A 122 -10.21 -0.29 -10.74
CA GLU A 122 -9.61 0.68 -11.67
C GLU A 122 -8.49 0.05 -12.49
N ALA A 123 -7.61 -0.72 -11.84
CA ALA A 123 -6.51 -1.41 -12.51
C ALA A 123 -7.03 -2.41 -13.55
N TRP A 124 -8.10 -3.14 -13.23
CA TRP A 124 -8.78 -4.03 -14.18
C TRP A 124 -9.36 -3.25 -15.36
N ALA A 125 -10.07 -2.14 -15.12
CA ALA A 125 -10.65 -1.33 -16.18
C ALA A 125 -9.59 -0.76 -17.14
N VAL A 126 -8.48 -0.23 -16.61
CA VAL A 126 -7.35 0.25 -17.42
C VAL A 126 -6.79 -0.87 -18.28
N ARG A 127 -6.54 -2.06 -17.70
CA ARG A 127 -6.03 -3.22 -18.44
C ARG A 127 -6.98 -3.68 -19.54
N LEU A 128 -8.29 -3.76 -19.24
CA LEU A 128 -9.31 -4.13 -20.21
C LEU A 128 -9.29 -3.16 -21.41
N LEU A 129 -9.21 -1.86 -21.16
CA LEU A 129 -9.15 -0.84 -22.20
C LEU A 129 -7.86 -0.92 -23.04
N LEU A 130 -6.73 -1.26 -22.44
CA LEU A 130 -5.46 -1.48 -23.16
C LEU A 130 -5.52 -2.75 -24.03
N THR A 131 -6.00 -3.87 -23.49
CA THR A 131 -6.11 -5.14 -24.22
C THR A 131 -7.14 -5.06 -25.34
N ALA A 132 -8.25 -4.35 -25.14
CA ALA A 132 -9.25 -4.06 -26.18
C ALA A 132 -8.74 -3.09 -27.26
N GLY A 133 -7.55 -2.49 -27.07
CA GLY A 133 -6.98 -1.50 -27.96
C GLY A 133 -7.74 -0.17 -27.94
N ALA A 134 -8.50 0.13 -26.87
CA ALA A 134 -9.16 1.41 -26.70
C ALA A 134 -8.17 2.51 -26.25
N ALA A 135 -7.23 2.14 -25.38
CA ALA A 135 -6.12 2.99 -24.92
C ALA A 135 -4.80 2.50 -25.52
N LYS A 136 -3.91 3.44 -25.89
CA LYS A 136 -2.59 3.13 -26.48
C LYS A 136 -1.43 3.42 -25.55
N VAL A 137 -1.64 4.05 -24.39
CA VAL A 137 -0.55 4.34 -23.43
C VAL A 137 -0.98 3.97 -22.03
N CYS A 138 -0.07 3.33 -21.29
CA CYS A 138 -0.21 3.08 -19.86
C CYS A 138 1.04 3.58 -19.15
N ILE A 139 0.87 4.45 -18.17
CA ILE A 139 1.94 4.91 -17.29
C ILE A 139 1.79 4.21 -15.94
N CYS A 140 2.81 3.46 -15.55
CA CYS A 140 2.89 2.75 -14.28
C CYS A 140 3.98 3.37 -13.40
N THR A 141 3.81 3.33 -12.08
CA THR A 141 4.93 3.59 -11.17
C THR A 141 5.92 2.44 -11.19
N ALA A 142 7.19 2.74 -10.90
CA ALA A 142 8.28 1.76 -10.85
C ALA A 142 7.99 0.58 -9.90
N GLY A 143 7.32 0.83 -8.75
CA GLY A 143 6.98 -0.22 -7.79
C GLY A 143 5.96 -1.24 -8.30
N LEU A 144 5.28 -0.97 -9.42
CA LEU A 144 4.40 -1.93 -10.08
C LEU A 144 5.12 -2.87 -11.06
N SER A 145 6.45 -2.78 -11.21
CA SER A 145 7.24 -3.65 -12.11
C SER A 145 7.03 -5.14 -11.86
N TRP A 146 6.77 -5.53 -10.61
CA TRP A 146 6.48 -6.92 -10.19
C TRP A 146 4.98 -7.21 -10.01
N SER A 147 4.13 -6.19 -10.05
CA SER A 147 2.71 -6.33 -9.75
C SER A 147 1.93 -6.88 -10.93
N ALA A 148 0.99 -7.78 -10.65
CA ALA A 148 -0.02 -8.26 -11.59
C ALA A 148 -1.04 -7.17 -11.99
N ALA A 149 -1.08 -6.05 -11.24
CA ALA A 149 -1.91 -4.89 -11.58
C ALA A 149 -1.39 -4.16 -12.84
N ALA A 150 -0.08 -4.19 -13.10
CA ALA A 150 0.48 -3.58 -14.31
C ALA A 150 0.33 -4.51 -15.53
N PRO A 151 0.18 -3.97 -16.76
CA PRO A 151 0.05 -4.76 -17.97
C PRO A 151 1.24 -5.70 -18.19
N THR A 152 0.97 -6.95 -18.54
CA THR A 152 1.99 -8.02 -18.58
C THR A 152 3.08 -7.77 -19.62
N SER A 153 2.71 -7.36 -20.83
CA SER A 153 3.68 -7.12 -21.90
C SER A 153 3.18 -6.06 -22.89
N ALA A 154 4.13 -5.30 -23.45
CA ALA A 154 3.88 -4.22 -24.39
C ALA A 154 4.94 -4.21 -25.50
N PRO A 155 4.62 -3.87 -26.76
CA PRO A 155 5.59 -3.76 -27.84
C PRO A 155 6.68 -2.71 -27.57
N LEU A 156 6.34 -1.65 -26.82
CA LEU A 156 7.24 -0.59 -26.43
C LEU A 156 7.18 -0.39 -24.91
N VAL A 157 8.32 -0.49 -24.25
CA VAL A 157 8.51 -0.08 -22.85
C VAL A 157 9.41 1.15 -22.80
N VAL A 158 9.00 2.16 -22.04
CA VAL A 158 9.78 3.35 -21.77
C VAL A 158 10.02 3.44 -20.26
N VAL A 159 11.27 3.54 -19.82
CA VAL A 159 11.59 3.80 -18.41
C VAL A 159 12.02 5.27 -18.29
N LEU A 160 11.16 6.07 -17.66
CA LEU A 160 11.35 7.51 -17.47
C LEU A 160 12.12 7.78 -16.17
N GLY A 161 13.43 7.98 -16.31
CA GLY A 161 14.31 8.17 -15.16
C GLY A 161 14.59 6.85 -14.44
N THR A 162 15.78 6.76 -13.87
CA THR A 162 16.27 5.53 -13.22
C THR A 162 16.56 5.72 -11.74
N GLN A 163 15.97 6.76 -11.15
CA GLN A 163 16.21 7.16 -9.76
C GLN A 163 14.89 7.29 -9.03
N LYS A 164 14.84 6.75 -7.80
CA LYS A 164 13.78 6.99 -6.81
C LYS A 164 14.31 7.94 -5.75
N PHE A 165 13.40 8.71 -5.17
CA PHE A 165 13.72 9.42 -3.95
C PHE A 165 13.96 8.41 -2.83
N GLU A 166 15.08 8.52 -2.16
CA GLU A 166 15.40 7.78 -0.94
C GLU A 166 15.65 8.86 0.12
N GLY A 167 14.91 8.82 1.23
CA GLY A 167 14.90 9.85 2.28
C GLY A 167 16.21 9.97 3.08
N THR A 168 17.33 9.55 2.49
CA THR A 168 18.69 9.69 3.01
C THR A 168 19.28 11.03 2.60
N ALA A 169 20.39 11.44 3.24
CA ALA A 169 21.08 12.71 2.96
C ALA A 169 21.50 12.90 1.48
N MET A 170 21.56 11.81 0.69
CA MET A 170 21.91 11.84 -0.73
C MET A 170 20.72 12.11 -1.67
N GLY A 171 19.47 12.10 -1.17
CA GLY A 171 18.26 12.56 -1.84
C GLY A 171 17.69 11.65 -2.95
N ALA A 172 18.51 11.02 -3.78
CA ALA A 172 18.04 10.12 -4.84
C ALA A 172 18.94 8.89 -4.99
N ALA A 173 18.31 7.71 -5.00
CA ALA A 173 18.97 6.44 -5.21
C ALA A 173 18.55 5.84 -6.56
N ASP A 174 19.49 5.18 -7.22
CA ASP A 174 19.17 4.48 -8.46
C ASP A 174 18.23 3.29 -8.19
N TYR A 175 17.43 2.89 -9.18
CA TYR A 175 16.68 1.65 -9.08
C TYR A 175 17.63 0.45 -8.94
N PRO A 176 17.26 -0.55 -8.12
CA PRO A 176 17.88 -1.86 -8.17
C PRO A 176 17.88 -2.38 -9.61
N ILE A 177 18.99 -2.97 -10.05
CA ILE A 177 19.13 -3.48 -11.42
C ILE A 177 18.07 -4.56 -11.72
N ALA A 178 17.70 -5.36 -10.72
CA ALA A 178 16.64 -6.36 -10.84
C ALA A 178 15.28 -5.74 -11.19
N ASP A 179 14.92 -4.62 -10.55
CA ASP A 179 13.68 -3.90 -10.86
C ASP A 179 13.70 -3.33 -12.27
N LEU A 180 14.86 -2.81 -12.69
CA LEU A 180 15.04 -2.31 -14.05
C LEU A 180 14.91 -3.42 -15.09
N ILE A 181 15.56 -4.57 -14.87
CA ILE A 181 15.44 -5.75 -15.74
C ILE A 181 13.99 -6.24 -15.80
N SER A 182 13.26 -6.22 -14.67
CA SER A 182 11.83 -6.57 -14.63
C SER A 182 10.98 -5.63 -15.50
N MET A 183 11.23 -4.31 -15.43
CA MET A 183 10.56 -3.34 -16.31
C MET A 183 10.88 -3.58 -17.78
N VAL A 184 12.16 -3.75 -18.11
CA VAL A 184 12.67 -4.03 -19.47
C VAL A 184 12.09 -5.34 -20.00
N GLY A 185 11.96 -6.35 -19.15
CA GLY A 185 11.41 -7.68 -19.48
C GLY A 185 9.93 -7.67 -19.87
N ARG A 186 9.21 -6.56 -19.62
CA ARG A 186 7.83 -6.40 -20.12
C ARG A 186 7.77 -6.02 -21.60
N ALA A 187 8.92 -5.80 -22.26
CA ALA A 187 8.97 -5.42 -23.66
C ALA A 187 8.88 -6.64 -24.60
N GLY A 188 7.95 -6.55 -25.55
CA GLY A 188 7.65 -7.60 -26.52
C GLY A 188 6.56 -8.55 -26.03
N ARG A 189 5.59 -8.85 -26.90
CA ARG A 189 4.55 -9.85 -26.66
C ARG A 189 4.92 -11.16 -27.37
N PRO A 190 5.24 -12.24 -26.63
CA PRO A 190 5.58 -13.53 -27.23
C PRO A 190 4.49 -14.00 -28.20
N GLY A 191 4.89 -14.41 -29.40
CA GLY A 191 3.97 -14.89 -30.45
C GLY A 191 3.17 -13.81 -31.20
N VAL A 192 3.28 -12.53 -30.81
CA VAL A 192 2.57 -11.42 -31.46
C VAL A 192 3.55 -10.44 -32.10
N ASP A 193 4.52 -9.94 -31.33
CA ASP A 193 5.48 -8.95 -31.80
C ASP A 193 6.77 -9.61 -32.28
N GLN A 194 7.29 -9.16 -33.43
CA GLN A 194 8.59 -9.62 -33.95
C GLN A 194 9.78 -9.04 -33.17
N VAL A 195 9.62 -7.83 -32.63
CA VAL A 195 10.67 -7.12 -31.88
C VAL A 195 10.02 -6.38 -30.71
N GLY A 196 10.55 -6.59 -29.51
CA GLY A 196 10.27 -5.74 -28.35
C GLY A 196 11.21 -4.54 -28.34
N LYS A 197 10.68 -3.34 -28.13
CA LYS A 197 11.48 -2.10 -28.06
C LYS A 197 11.50 -1.55 -26.65
N VAL A 198 12.66 -1.09 -26.22
CA VAL A 198 12.88 -0.49 -24.90
C VAL A 198 13.58 0.84 -25.07
N VAL A 199 13.08 1.87 -24.38
CA VAL A 199 13.72 3.17 -24.27
C VAL A 199 14.01 3.45 -22.80
N LEU A 200 15.29 3.45 -22.44
CA LEU A 200 15.75 3.77 -21.09
C LEU A 200 16.24 5.20 -21.03
N MET A 201 15.53 6.06 -20.31
CA MET A 201 15.93 7.45 -20.09
C MET A 201 16.63 7.57 -18.73
N CYS A 202 17.93 7.85 -18.73
CA CYS A 202 18.76 7.92 -17.53
C CYS A 202 19.73 9.11 -17.57
N ALA A 203 20.31 9.45 -16.43
CA ALA A 203 21.39 10.44 -16.37
C ALA A 203 22.61 9.97 -17.18
N ALA A 204 23.29 10.90 -17.86
CA ALA A 204 24.43 10.58 -18.72
C ALA A 204 25.54 9.80 -17.99
N SER A 205 25.77 10.10 -16.71
CA SER A 205 26.76 9.42 -15.85
C SER A 205 26.44 7.94 -15.60
N ARG A 206 25.16 7.53 -15.70
CA ARG A 206 24.71 6.15 -15.45
C ARG A 206 24.53 5.33 -16.74
N LYS A 207 24.65 5.95 -17.91
CA LYS A 207 24.41 5.30 -19.20
C LYS A 207 25.26 4.03 -19.40
N GLU A 208 26.57 4.12 -19.19
CA GLU A 208 27.47 2.97 -19.41
C GLU A 208 27.25 1.87 -18.36
N TYR A 209 26.89 2.25 -17.12
CA TYR A 209 26.51 1.30 -16.07
C TYR A 209 25.31 0.45 -16.52
N TYR A 210 24.21 1.07 -16.95
CA TYR A 210 23.03 0.32 -17.38
C TYR A 210 23.26 -0.46 -18.68
N LYS A 211 24.02 0.12 -19.62
CA LYS A 211 24.38 -0.60 -20.86
C LYS A 211 25.11 -1.89 -20.51
N ARG A 212 26.09 -1.87 -19.60
CA ARG A 212 26.80 -3.07 -19.19
C ARG A 212 25.86 -4.12 -18.59
N PHE A 213 25.07 -3.78 -17.58
CA PHE A 213 24.24 -4.76 -16.86
C PHE A 213 22.96 -5.20 -17.57
N LEU A 214 22.55 -4.52 -18.64
CA LEU A 214 21.43 -4.97 -19.49
C LEU A 214 21.87 -5.94 -20.59
N PHE A 215 23.14 -5.90 -21.01
CA PHE A 215 23.67 -6.77 -22.06
C PHE A 215 24.59 -7.88 -21.51
N GLU A 216 25.22 -7.66 -20.35
CA GLU A 216 26.03 -8.66 -19.64
C GLU A 216 25.24 -9.23 -18.46
N PRO A 217 25.44 -10.52 -18.12
CA PRO A 217 24.85 -11.10 -16.91
C PRO A 217 25.26 -10.34 -15.64
N VAL A 218 24.29 -10.08 -14.76
CA VAL A 218 24.52 -9.37 -13.50
C VAL A 218 25.23 -10.31 -12.49
N PRO A 219 26.35 -9.91 -11.88
CA PRO A 219 26.95 -10.65 -10.79
C PRO A 219 26.05 -10.55 -9.55
N VAL A 220 25.71 -11.70 -8.98
CA VAL A 220 24.90 -11.80 -7.76
C VAL A 220 25.82 -12.08 -6.57
N GLU A 221 25.78 -11.19 -5.58
CA GLU A 221 26.49 -11.32 -4.31
C GLU A 221 25.49 -11.50 -3.16
N SER A 222 25.95 -12.06 -2.05
CA SER A 222 25.12 -12.23 -0.85
C SER A 222 25.22 -11.00 0.04
N HIS A 223 24.10 -10.61 0.67
CA HIS A 223 24.06 -9.62 1.76
C HIS A 223 23.69 -10.26 3.10
N LEU A 224 23.78 -11.59 3.20
CA LEU A 224 23.37 -12.33 4.38
C LEU A 224 24.05 -11.81 5.65
N ASP A 225 25.33 -11.44 5.56
CA ASP A 225 26.15 -10.84 6.64
C ASP A 225 25.48 -9.67 7.36
N ARG A 226 24.60 -8.91 6.69
CA ARG A 226 23.91 -7.75 7.26
C ARG A 226 22.61 -8.08 7.98
N PHE A 227 22.09 -9.29 7.78
CA PHE A 227 20.78 -9.74 8.27
C PHE A 227 20.89 -11.05 9.08
N LEU A 228 22.10 -11.41 9.52
CA LEU A 228 22.35 -12.67 10.20
C LEU A 228 21.74 -12.74 11.61
N HIS A 229 21.66 -11.64 12.35
CA HIS A 229 21.15 -11.64 13.73
C HIS A 229 19.78 -12.31 13.85
N ASP A 230 18.80 -11.87 13.05
CA ASP A 230 17.43 -12.43 13.08
C ASP A 230 17.40 -13.88 12.58
N THR A 231 18.26 -14.22 11.61
CA THR A 231 18.34 -15.59 11.07
C THR A 231 18.92 -16.55 12.10
N PHE A 232 20.04 -16.19 12.73
CA PHE A 232 20.67 -16.97 13.79
C PHE A 232 19.74 -17.13 14.98
N LEU A 233 19.07 -16.05 15.39
CA LEU A 233 18.12 -16.11 16.49
C LEU A 233 17.00 -17.13 16.23
N ALA A 234 16.45 -17.14 15.01
CA ALA A 234 15.41 -18.11 14.63
C ALA A 234 15.94 -19.55 14.64
N GLU A 235 17.16 -19.79 14.16
CA GLU A 235 17.77 -21.12 14.08
C GLU A 235 18.25 -21.65 15.44
N ILE A 236 18.68 -20.75 16.35
CA ILE A 236 19.00 -21.08 17.75
C ILE A 236 17.70 -21.50 18.47
N VAL A 237 16.61 -20.77 18.26
CA VAL A 237 15.29 -21.13 18.81
C VAL A 237 14.79 -22.47 18.26
N ALA A 238 15.05 -22.74 16.97
CA ALA A 238 14.73 -24.01 16.32
C ALA A 238 15.65 -25.17 16.75
N LYS A 239 16.73 -24.88 17.50
CA LYS A 239 17.80 -25.83 17.86
C LYS A 239 18.54 -26.42 16.65
N THR A 240 18.59 -25.69 15.55
CA THR A 240 19.50 -26.00 14.43
C THR A 240 20.92 -25.58 14.79
N ILE A 241 21.05 -24.48 15.55
CA ILE A 241 22.31 -23.97 16.07
C ILE A 241 22.27 -24.12 17.59
N GLU A 242 22.98 -25.12 18.12
CA GLU A 242 23.13 -25.33 19.57
C GLU A 242 24.49 -24.82 20.06
N SER A 243 25.43 -24.58 19.15
CA SER A 243 26.80 -24.17 19.45
C SER A 243 27.38 -23.13 18.49
N LYS A 244 28.45 -22.46 18.90
CA LYS A 244 29.26 -21.60 18.00
C LYS A 244 29.77 -22.37 16.78
N GLN A 245 30.11 -23.65 16.93
CA GLN A 245 30.54 -24.48 15.81
C GLN A 245 29.39 -24.74 14.82
N ASP A 246 28.18 -25.04 15.33
CA ASP A 246 27.00 -25.22 14.47
C ASP A 246 26.66 -23.94 13.71
N ALA A 247 26.89 -22.77 14.31
CA ALA A 247 26.68 -21.48 13.63
C ALA A 247 27.63 -21.30 12.44
N VAL A 248 28.91 -21.67 12.59
CA VAL A 248 29.87 -21.68 11.48
C VAL A 248 29.43 -22.70 10.42
N ASP A 249 29.05 -23.90 10.84
CA ASP A 249 28.61 -24.97 9.95
C ASP A 249 27.36 -24.55 9.17
N TYR A 250 26.38 -23.91 9.81
CA TYR A 250 25.19 -23.34 9.19
C TYR A 250 25.55 -22.36 8.07
N LEU A 251 26.51 -21.47 8.31
CA LEU A 251 26.97 -20.52 7.29
C LEU A 251 27.55 -21.24 6.06
N THR A 252 28.15 -22.42 6.21
CA THR A 252 28.73 -23.16 5.06
C THR A 252 27.68 -23.61 4.02
N TRP A 253 26.41 -23.71 4.42
CA TRP A 253 25.29 -24.07 3.54
C TRP A 253 24.76 -22.88 2.72
N SER A 254 25.23 -21.66 3.00
CA SER A 254 24.72 -20.44 2.39
C SER A 254 25.38 -20.09 1.05
N LEU A 255 24.68 -19.30 0.24
CA LEU A 255 25.28 -18.62 -0.92
C LEU A 255 26.44 -17.70 -0.48
N TYR A 256 26.33 -17.09 0.70
CA TYR A 256 27.37 -16.23 1.26
C TYR A 256 28.72 -16.94 1.32
N TYR A 257 28.77 -18.13 1.94
CA TYR A 257 30.01 -18.91 2.02
C TYR A 257 30.59 -19.25 0.64
N ARG A 258 29.73 -19.57 -0.33
CA ARG A 258 30.16 -19.87 -1.71
C ARG A 258 30.77 -18.66 -2.42
N ARG A 259 30.41 -17.43 -2.02
CA ARG A 259 30.90 -16.19 -2.62
C ARG A 259 32.18 -15.64 -1.98
N LEU A 260 32.46 -15.97 -0.72
CA LEU A 260 33.67 -15.52 -0.02
C LEU A 260 34.98 -15.72 -0.82
N PRO A 261 35.29 -16.92 -1.35
CA PRO A 261 36.53 -17.11 -2.13
C PRO A 261 36.48 -16.47 -3.52
N GLN A 262 35.29 -16.15 -4.04
CA GLN A 262 35.12 -15.61 -5.40
C GLN A 262 35.31 -14.10 -5.46
N ASN A 263 34.95 -13.39 -4.39
CA ASN A 263 35.04 -11.93 -4.32
C ASN A 263 35.33 -11.46 -2.88
N PRO A 264 36.50 -11.79 -2.31
CA PRO A 264 36.84 -11.51 -0.90
C PRO A 264 36.75 -10.02 -0.55
N ASN A 265 37.18 -9.14 -1.45
CA ASN A 265 37.19 -7.69 -1.24
C ASN A 265 35.78 -7.12 -1.03
N TYR A 266 34.76 -7.74 -1.63
CA TYR A 266 33.37 -7.31 -1.44
C TYR A 266 32.90 -7.49 0.01
N TYR A 267 33.37 -8.57 0.64
CA TYR A 267 33.05 -8.94 2.02
C TYR A 267 34.07 -8.39 3.03
N GLY A 268 34.99 -7.51 2.60
CA GLY A 268 36.01 -6.92 3.47
C GLY A 268 37.16 -7.85 3.86
N MET A 269 37.32 -8.98 3.17
CA MET A 269 38.35 -9.97 3.49
C MET A 269 39.70 -9.62 2.85
N THR A 270 40.80 -9.94 3.54
CA THR A 270 42.18 -9.69 3.09
C THR A 270 42.76 -10.81 2.21
N GLY A 271 42.13 -11.98 2.19
CA GLY A 271 42.61 -13.14 1.44
C GLY A 271 41.57 -14.26 1.34
N VAL A 272 41.91 -15.31 0.59
CA VAL A 272 41.02 -16.45 0.28
C VAL A 272 41.55 -17.80 0.76
N SER A 273 42.61 -17.80 1.58
CA SER A 273 43.08 -19.05 2.16
C SER A 273 42.03 -19.61 3.13
N HIS A 274 42.06 -20.93 3.37
CA HIS A 274 41.18 -21.56 4.36
C HIS A 274 41.23 -20.87 5.73
N ARG A 275 42.42 -20.39 6.13
CA ARG A 275 42.59 -19.62 7.36
C ARG A 275 41.84 -18.27 7.31
N HIS A 276 42.01 -17.47 6.25
CA HIS A 276 41.29 -16.19 6.15
C HIS A 276 39.77 -16.35 6.15
N ILE A 277 39.24 -17.39 5.48
CA ILE A 277 37.80 -17.68 5.48
C ILE A 277 37.33 -18.13 6.86
N SER A 278 38.06 -19.04 7.50
CA SER A 278 37.72 -19.52 8.84
C SER A 278 37.77 -18.39 9.88
N ASP A 279 38.81 -17.56 9.86
CA ASP A 279 38.99 -16.43 10.76
C ASP A 279 37.81 -15.44 10.56
N HIS A 280 37.48 -15.10 9.30
CA HIS A 280 36.36 -14.22 8.97
C HIS A 280 34.99 -14.74 9.44
N LEU A 281 34.70 -16.02 9.22
CA LEU A 281 33.45 -16.62 9.70
C LEU A 281 33.39 -16.67 11.22
N SER A 282 34.51 -16.98 11.87
CA SER A 282 34.58 -17.04 13.34
C SER A 282 34.36 -15.66 13.95
N GLU A 283 35.01 -14.62 13.42
CA GLU A 283 34.82 -13.23 13.84
C GLU A 283 33.36 -12.77 13.63
N LEU A 284 32.76 -13.14 12.50
CA LEU A 284 31.37 -12.81 12.19
C LEU A 284 30.39 -13.47 13.17
N VAL A 285 30.53 -14.78 13.41
CA VAL A 285 29.70 -15.54 14.35
C VAL A 285 29.86 -14.99 15.77
N GLU A 286 31.09 -14.74 16.22
CA GLU A 286 31.35 -14.20 17.55
C GLU A 286 30.71 -12.82 17.73
N GLY A 287 30.84 -11.94 16.73
CA GLY A 287 30.21 -10.61 16.76
C GLY A 287 28.69 -10.68 16.87
N ILE A 288 28.04 -11.52 16.04
CA ILE A 288 26.58 -11.66 16.04
C ILE A 288 26.06 -12.26 17.35
N LEU A 289 26.70 -13.33 17.84
CA LEU A 289 26.29 -13.98 19.09
C LEU A 289 26.51 -13.06 20.30
N SER A 290 27.58 -12.27 20.30
CA SER A 290 27.83 -11.24 21.32
C SER A 290 26.75 -10.14 21.29
N ASP A 291 26.36 -9.67 20.11
CA ASP A 291 25.25 -8.71 19.97
C ASP A 291 23.91 -9.32 20.46
N LEU A 292 23.62 -10.57 20.10
CA LEU A 292 22.41 -11.27 20.55
C LEU A 292 22.40 -11.55 22.06
N GLU A 293 23.56 -11.83 22.65
CA GLU A 293 23.71 -11.98 24.10
C GLU A 293 23.51 -10.63 24.81
N SER A 294 24.07 -9.54 24.26
CA SER A 294 23.92 -8.19 24.80
C SER A 294 22.47 -7.70 24.82
N SER A 295 21.69 -8.08 23.79
CA SER A 295 20.25 -7.82 23.70
C SER A 295 19.40 -8.77 24.55
N ARG A 296 20.03 -9.70 25.30
CA ARG A 296 19.39 -10.72 26.14
C ARG A 296 18.43 -11.64 25.37
N ALA A 297 18.70 -11.83 24.08
CA ALA A 297 17.94 -12.74 23.23
C ALA A 297 18.42 -14.19 23.38
N VAL A 298 19.71 -14.37 23.64
CA VAL A 298 20.37 -15.68 23.87
C VAL A 298 21.30 -15.59 25.08
N VAL A 299 21.73 -16.73 25.59
CA VAL A 299 22.81 -16.87 26.57
C VAL A 299 23.86 -17.83 26.03
N ILE A 300 25.14 -17.52 26.26
CA ILE A 300 26.25 -18.38 25.88
C ILE A 300 26.76 -19.10 27.14
N GLU A 301 26.62 -20.42 27.17
CA GLU A 301 27.08 -21.29 28.25
C GLU A 301 28.45 -21.90 27.86
N ASP A 302 29.35 -22.06 28.86
CA ASP A 302 30.68 -22.64 28.67
C ASP A 302 31.51 -22.04 27.52
N GLU A 303 31.28 -20.75 27.22
CA GLU A 303 31.86 -19.99 26.09
C GLU A 303 31.56 -20.56 24.69
N MET A 304 30.70 -21.58 24.58
CA MET A 304 30.53 -22.37 23.36
C MET A 304 29.07 -22.68 23.03
N ASP A 305 28.30 -23.17 24.00
CA ASP A 305 26.91 -23.58 23.81
C ASP A 305 25.99 -22.36 23.82
N VAL A 306 24.98 -22.34 22.97
CA VAL A 306 24.08 -21.20 22.81
C VAL A 306 22.64 -21.62 23.08
N VAL A 307 22.00 -20.94 24.03
CA VAL A 307 20.63 -21.26 24.46
C VAL A 307 19.73 -20.03 24.25
N PRO A 308 18.55 -20.19 23.64
CA PRO A 308 17.62 -19.07 23.47
C PRO A 308 16.99 -18.67 24.81
N LEU A 309 16.86 -17.36 25.03
CA LEU A 309 16.13 -16.79 26.17
C LEU A 309 14.70 -16.41 25.77
N ASN A 310 13.85 -16.10 26.75
CA ASN A 310 12.44 -15.74 26.51
C ASN A 310 12.26 -14.62 25.47
N LEU A 311 13.13 -13.61 25.48
CA LEU A 311 13.09 -12.52 24.50
C LEU A 311 13.39 -13.03 23.09
N GLY A 312 14.40 -13.90 22.94
CA GLY A 312 14.73 -14.54 21.67
C GLY A 312 13.62 -15.44 21.14
N MET A 313 12.99 -16.20 22.03
CA MET A 313 11.83 -17.06 21.70
C MET A 313 10.67 -16.22 21.15
N VAL A 314 10.35 -15.08 21.79
CA VAL A 314 9.31 -14.15 21.32
C VAL A 314 9.69 -13.53 19.97
N ALA A 315 10.94 -13.09 19.80
CA ALA A 315 11.43 -12.53 18.54
C ALA A 315 11.22 -13.48 17.36
N ALA A 316 11.69 -14.72 17.52
CA ALA A 316 11.61 -15.76 16.49
C ALA A 316 10.16 -16.18 16.21
N TYR A 317 9.33 -16.32 17.25
CA TYR A 317 7.93 -16.73 17.10
C TYR A 317 7.10 -15.73 16.27
N TYR A 318 7.30 -14.44 16.50
CA TYR A 318 6.57 -13.38 15.77
C TYR A 318 7.31 -12.87 14.53
N GLY A 319 8.55 -13.30 14.27
CA GLY A 319 9.39 -12.76 13.19
C GLY A 319 9.61 -11.26 13.33
N VAL A 320 9.93 -10.83 14.55
CA VAL A 320 10.23 -9.45 14.95
C VAL A 320 11.75 -9.29 15.05
N SER A 321 12.27 -8.15 14.62
CA SER A 321 13.72 -7.91 14.65
C SER A 321 14.27 -7.92 16.08
N TYR A 322 15.48 -8.46 16.28
CA TYR A 322 16.13 -8.48 17.59
C TYR A 322 16.28 -7.07 18.18
N ILE A 323 16.52 -6.05 17.34
CA ILE A 323 16.59 -4.63 17.73
C ILE A 323 15.27 -4.16 18.34
N THR A 324 14.14 -4.59 17.77
CA THR A 324 12.82 -4.23 18.28
C THR A 324 12.53 -4.89 19.63
N ILE A 325 13.00 -6.12 19.82
CA ILE A 325 12.84 -6.83 21.10
C ILE A 325 13.74 -6.23 22.18
N GLU A 326 14.96 -5.82 21.84
CA GLU A 326 15.82 -5.05 22.74
C GLU A 326 15.14 -3.73 23.15
N LEU A 327 14.54 -3.02 22.18
CA LEU A 327 13.74 -1.83 22.44
C LEU A 327 12.56 -2.12 23.38
N PHE A 328 11.88 -3.26 23.24
CA PHE A 328 10.81 -3.64 24.16
C PHE A 328 11.34 -3.91 25.57
N ALA A 329 12.46 -4.61 25.70
CA ALA A 329 13.08 -4.88 26.99
C ALA A 329 13.54 -3.59 27.72
N ALA A 330 13.99 -2.58 26.98
CA ALA A 330 14.42 -1.30 27.54
C ALA A 330 13.27 -0.28 27.71
N GLY A 331 12.29 -0.27 26.81
CA GLY A 331 11.23 0.75 26.72
C GLY A 331 9.95 0.40 27.46
N LEU A 332 9.70 -0.89 27.74
CA LEU A 332 8.52 -1.34 28.49
C LEU A 332 8.85 -1.51 29.97
N GLY A 333 7.94 -1.06 30.83
CA GLY A 333 8.10 -1.07 32.27
C GLY A 333 6.77 -1.30 33.01
N PRO A 334 6.81 -1.50 34.34
CA PRO A 334 5.62 -1.80 35.14
C PRO A 334 4.59 -0.66 35.20
N ARG A 335 4.99 0.56 34.81
CA ARG A 335 4.14 1.77 34.77
C ARG A 335 3.79 2.21 33.36
N THR A 336 4.18 1.45 32.34
CA THR A 336 3.88 1.79 30.94
C THR A 336 2.37 1.77 30.73
N ARG A 337 1.86 2.83 30.11
CA ARG A 337 0.44 3.02 29.77
C ARG A 337 0.28 3.09 28.25
N LEU A 338 -0.96 3.17 27.79
CA LEU A 338 -1.33 3.23 26.38
C LEU A 338 -0.48 4.22 25.54
N ARG A 339 -0.26 5.43 26.04
CA ARG A 339 0.60 6.42 25.35
C ARG A 339 2.05 5.93 25.18
N GLY A 340 2.64 5.37 26.25
CA GLY A 340 3.98 4.83 26.19
C GLY A 340 4.08 3.62 25.25
N LEU A 341 3.03 2.79 25.17
CA LEU A 341 2.97 1.69 24.21
C LEU A 341 2.95 2.18 22.76
N VAL A 342 2.17 3.22 22.46
CA VAL A 342 2.15 3.85 21.12
C VAL A 342 3.52 4.43 20.77
N ASP A 343 4.19 5.09 21.73
CA ASP A 343 5.52 5.67 21.52
C ASP A 343 6.58 4.58 21.28
N VAL A 344 6.60 3.51 22.09
CA VAL A 344 7.52 2.37 21.91
C VAL A 344 7.27 1.67 20.57
N LEU A 345 6.00 1.42 20.24
CA LEU A 345 5.61 0.77 18.99
C LEU A 345 6.04 1.59 17.77
N ALA A 346 5.91 2.92 17.82
CA ALA A 346 6.34 3.79 16.72
C ALA A 346 7.85 3.75 16.47
N ASN A 347 8.65 3.41 17.48
CA ASN A 347 10.11 3.32 17.39
C ASN A 347 10.64 1.94 16.97
N CYS A 348 9.77 0.95 16.72
CA CYS A 348 10.16 -0.38 16.25
C CYS A 348 10.95 -0.31 14.93
N HIS A 349 11.94 -1.20 14.78
CA HIS A 349 12.81 -1.28 13.61
C HIS A 349 12.06 -1.59 12.31
N GLU A 350 10.93 -2.30 12.40
CA GLU A 350 10.02 -2.59 11.29
C GLU A 350 9.47 -1.32 10.60
N PHE A 351 9.53 -0.19 11.30
CA PHE A 351 9.10 1.11 10.80
C PHE A 351 10.25 2.00 10.31
N ALA A 352 11.51 1.56 10.43
CA ALA A 352 12.67 2.33 9.96
C ALA A 352 12.60 2.65 8.46
N GLY A 353 11.97 1.79 7.65
CA GLY A 353 11.75 2.00 6.22
C GLY A 353 10.65 3.00 5.84
N LEU A 354 9.89 3.54 6.81
CA LEU A 354 8.81 4.50 6.57
C LEU A 354 9.33 5.93 6.40
N LEU A 355 10.16 6.14 5.38
CA LEU A 355 10.71 7.45 5.09
C LEU A 355 9.63 8.43 4.62
N THR A 356 9.78 9.70 4.99
CA THR A 356 8.92 10.80 4.50
C THR A 356 9.34 11.20 3.10
N ARG A 357 8.39 11.19 2.15
CA ARG A 357 8.64 11.57 0.75
C ARG A 357 8.54 13.09 0.58
N PRO A 358 9.17 13.70 -0.45
CA PRO A 358 9.13 15.14 -0.64
C PRO A 358 7.71 15.64 -0.90
N GLY A 359 7.28 16.62 -0.13
CA GLY A 359 5.92 17.15 -0.15
C GLY A 359 4.93 16.41 0.76
N GLU A 360 5.36 15.37 1.49
CA GLU A 360 4.56 14.74 2.56
C GLU A 360 4.76 15.41 3.92
N GLU A 361 5.80 16.24 4.10
CA GLU A 361 6.20 16.78 5.41
C GLU A 361 5.06 17.59 6.05
N ASP A 362 4.38 18.41 5.26
CA ASP A 362 3.25 19.22 5.72
C ASP A 362 2.03 18.38 6.08
N ALA A 363 1.79 17.29 5.36
CA ALA A 363 0.69 16.38 5.65
C ALA A 363 0.96 15.61 6.94
N VAL A 364 2.17 15.07 7.12
CA VAL A 364 2.58 14.38 8.36
C VAL A 364 2.54 15.34 9.54
N ARG A 365 3.05 16.56 9.39
CA ARG A 365 3.00 17.60 10.43
C ARG A 365 1.58 17.92 10.87
N LYS A 366 0.63 18.03 9.93
CA LYS A 366 -0.80 18.22 10.28
C LYS A 366 -1.36 17.03 11.04
N LEU A 367 -1.02 15.80 10.64
CA LEU A 367 -1.46 14.60 11.37
C LEU A 367 -0.93 14.58 12.80
N VAL A 368 0.35 14.91 13.00
CA VAL A 368 0.96 14.99 14.33
C VAL A 368 0.27 16.06 15.19
N LEU A 369 -0.04 17.23 14.64
CA LEU A 369 -0.69 18.31 15.40
C LEU A 369 -2.11 17.95 15.87
N HIS A 370 -2.82 17.12 15.10
CA HIS A 370 -4.18 16.69 15.42
C HIS A 370 -4.26 15.33 16.13
N ALA A 371 -3.12 14.72 16.45
CA ALA A 371 -3.09 13.42 17.09
C ALA A 371 -3.44 13.53 18.60
N PRO A 372 -4.20 12.56 19.17
CA PRO A 372 -4.58 12.64 20.59
C PRO A 372 -3.42 12.55 21.58
N PHE A 373 -2.35 11.81 21.26
CA PHE A 373 -1.19 11.61 22.14
C PHE A 373 0.01 12.50 21.82
N THR A 374 -0.21 13.62 21.15
CA THR A 374 0.85 14.59 20.86
C THR A 374 1.45 15.15 22.15
N PRO A 375 2.79 15.15 22.31
CA PRO A 375 3.42 15.80 23.45
C PRO A 375 2.97 17.26 23.54
N LYS A 376 2.37 17.67 24.68
CA LYS A 376 1.86 19.04 24.87
C LYS A 376 2.94 20.12 24.67
N ALA A 377 4.20 19.80 24.94
CA ALA A 377 5.36 20.65 24.66
C ALA A 377 5.55 20.94 23.15
N LEU A 378 5.20 19.99 22.27
CA LEU A 378 5.27 20.13 20.81
C LEU A 378 4.21 21.11 20.29
N VAL A 379 2.98 21.01 20.79
CA VAL A 379 1.88 21.90 20.39
C VAL A 379 2.20 23.36 20.75
N ALA A 380 2.80 23.58 21.93
CA ALA A 380 3.25 24.90 22.36
C ALA A 380 4.44 25.44 21.54
N ALA A 381 5.42 24.58 21.21
CA ALA A 381 6.61 24.99 20.44
C ALA A 381 6.30 25.32 18.97
N VAL A 382 5.42 24.56 18.32
CA VAL A 382 4.98 24.84 16.94
C VAL A 382 4.20 26.16 16.86
N GLN A 383 3.41 26.48 17.89
CA GLN A 383 2.69 27.76 17.97
C GLN A 383 3.62 28.96 18.24
N GLN A 384 4.79 28.74 18.85
CA GLN A 384 5.70 29.81 19.27
C GLN A 384 6.89 30.06 18.31
N GLN A 385 7.02 29.32 17.20
CA GLN A 385 8.05 29.52 16.17
C GLN A 385 9.49 29.68 16.71
N THR A 386 9.86 28.97 17.79
CA THR A 386 11.22 29.07 18.36
C THR A 386 12.21 28.21 17.55
N PRO A 387 13.32 28.74 17.00
CA PRO A 387 14.01 28.06 15.90
C PRO A 387 15.16 27.08 16.18
N ALA A 388 15.58 26.74 17.41
CA ALA A 388 16.94 26.16 17.53
C ALA A 388 17.17 24.89 18.38
N GLU A 389 16.41 24.58 19.44
CA GLU A 389 16.90 23.57 20.42
C GLU A 389 16.01 22.31 20.60
N PHE A 390 14.86 22.21 19.91
CA PHE A 390 13.92 21.08 20.05
C PHE A 390 13.71 20.25 18.76
N MET A 391 14.59 20.43 17.78
CA MET A 391 14.49 19.81 16.44
C MET A 391 14.92 18.33 16.40
N THR A 392 15.37 17.76 17.52
CA THR A 392 15.93 16.40 17.61
C THR A 392 14.92 15.30 17.96
N SER A 393 13.75 15.63 18.52
CA SER A 393 12.81 14.60 19.02
C SER A 393 11.65 14.26 18.08
N LEU A 394 11.19 15.19 17.22
CA LEU A 394 9.98 15.03 16.40
C LEU A 394 10.17 15.67 15.03
N CYS A 395 11.22 15.25 14.32
CA CYS A 395 11.39 15.68 12.94
C CYS A 395 10.29 15.03 12.08
N PRO A 396 9.51 15.77 11.26
CA PRO A 396 8.54 15.17 10.35
C PRO A 396 9.17 14.20 9.33
N THR A 397 10.49 14.28 9.15
CA THR A 397 11.26 13.36 8.31
C THR A 397 11.64 12.07 9.02
N ASP A 398 11.50 12.01 10.35
CA ASP A 398 11.84 10.83 11.13
C ASP A 398 10.77 9.73 10.95
N PRO A 399 11.19 8.48 10.65
CA PRO A 399 10.26 7.37 10.44
C PRO A 399 9.37 7.07 11.65
N SER A 400 9.89 7.20 12.87
CA SER A 400 9.11 6.92 14.09
C SER A 400 7.97 7.94 14.27
N THR A 401 8.26 9.21 13.98
CA THR A 401 7.26 10.29 14.00
C THR A 401 6.15 10.02 12.98
N LYS A 402 6.52 9.60 11.76
CA LYS A 402 5.56 9.22 10.71
C LYS A 402 4.74 7.99 11.11
N ALA A 403 5.36 6.96 11.69
CA ALA A 403 4.69 5.76 12.16
C ALA A 403 3.66 6.07 13.26
N SER A 404 4.04 6.86 14.26
CA SER A 404 3.14 7.31 15.33
C SER A 404 1.96 8.11 14.78
N ALA A 405 2.21 9.06 13.87
CA ALA A 405 1.16 9.85 13.25
C ALA A 405 0.17 9.00 12.45
N LEU A 406 0.67 8.04 11.67
CA LEU A 406 -0.16 7.13 10.88
C LEU A 406 -0.97 6.19 11.76
N LEU A 407 -0.38 5.65 12.83
CA LEU A 407 -1.08 4.81 13.80
C LEU A 407 -2.22 5.56 14.50
N GLN A 408 -1.94 6.76 15.01
CA GLN A 408 -2.97 7.58 15.66
C GLN A 408 -4.06 8.03 14.66
N SER A 409 -3.69 8.31 13.40
CA SER A 409 -4.66 8.62 12.35
C SER A 409 -5.59 7.45 12.02
N HIS A 410 -5.10 6.20 12.18
CA HIS A 410 -5.90 4.98 12.04
C HIS A 410 -6.94 4.89 13.16
N LEU A 411 -6.51 5.03 14.41
CA LEU A 411 -7.39 5.00 15.58
C LEU A 411 -8.47 6.10 15.53
N SER A 412 -8.11 7.29 15.04
CA SER A 412 -9.05 8.40 14.83
C SER A 412 -9.89 8.29 13.54
N ARG A 413 -9.71 7.24 12.72
CA ARG A 413 -10.34 7.05 11.41
C ARG A 413 -10.24 8.26 10.46
N VAL A 414 -9.11 8.97 10.50
CA VAL A 414 -8.87 10.11 9.60
C VAL A 414 -8.80 9.60 8.15
N PRO A 415 -9.54 10.21 7.20
CA PRO A 415 -9.46 9.82 5.80
C PRO A 415 -8.10 10.23 5.23
N LEU A 416 -7.30 9.26 4.82
CA LEU A 416 -6.04 9.45 4.11
C LEU A 416 -6.19 8.97 2.67
N SER A 417 -5.50 9.63 1.74
CA SER A 417 -5.50 9.24 0.32
C SER A 417 -4.08 8.97 -0.18
N GLY A 418 -3.97 8.16 -1.23
CA GLY A 418 -2.69 7.91 -1.89
C GLY A 418 -1.67 7.14 -1.05
N GLU A 419 -0.41 7.57 -1.13
CA GLU A 419 0.74 6.90 -0.53
C GLU A 419 0.65 6.80 1.00
N LEU A 420 0.17 7.85 1.69
CA LEU A 420 0.02 7.82 3.15
C LEU A 420 -0.99 6.77 3.61
N SER A 421 -2.01 6.47 2.80
CA SER A 421 -2.96 5.38 3.12
C SER A 421 -2.30 4.00 2.98
N LEU A 422 -1.38 3.84 2.01
CA LEU A 422 -0.60 2.61 1.85
C LEU A 422 0.39 2.44 3.01
N ASP A 423 1.07 3.52 3.40
CA ASP A 423 1.97 3.51 4.55
C ASP A 423 1.22 3.20 5.84
N ARG A 424 0.03 3.80 6.06
CA ARG A 424 -0.84 3.44 7.19
C ARG A 424 -1.20 1.96 7.19
N LYS A 425 -1.53 1.38 6.04
CA LYS A 425 -1.84 -0.06 5.92
C LYS A 425 -0.64 -0.92 6.33
N LYS A 426 0.58 -0.53 5.97
CA LYS A 426 1.81 -1.22 6.39
C LYS A 426 2.00 -1.12 7.91
N VAL A 427 1.85 0.08 8.47
CA VAL A 427 1.93 0.32 9.93
C VAL A 427 0.95 -0.56 10.68
N VAL A 428 -0.32 -0.55 10.30
CA VAL A 428 -1.39 -1.31 10.97
C VAL A 428 -1.17 -2.82 10.87
N THR A 429 -0.79 -3.32 9.69
CA THR A 429 -0.52 -4.77 9.50
C THR A 429 0.61 -5.26 10.40
N ASN A 430 1.70 -4.49 10.51
CA ASN A 430 2.83 -4.85 11.36
C ASN A 430 2.54 -4.61 12.85
N ALA A 431 1.75 -3.58 13.19
CA ALA A 431 1.43 -3.21 14.57
C ALA A 431 0.76 -4.35 15.35
N VAL A 432 -0.15 -5.11 14.73
CA VAL A 432 -0.84 -6.23 15.42
C VAL A 432 0.16 -7.28 15.90
N ARG A 433 1.12 -7.64 15.04
CA ARG A 433 2.17 -8.62 15.35
C ARG A 433 3.14 -8.11 16.41
N LEU A 434 3.51 -6.84 16.32
CA LEU A 434 4.39 -6.17 17.30
C LEU A 434 3.72 -6.05 18.68
N LEU A 435 2.42 -5.77 18.71
CA LEU A 435 1.65 -5.72 19.96
C LEU A 435 1.50 -7.09 20.61
N ALA A 436 1.29 -8.15 19.82
CA ALA A 436 1.30 -9.52 20.33
C ALA A 436 2.65 -9.87 20.98
N ALA A 437 3.77 -9.54 20.31
CA ALA A 437 5.10 -9.69 20.90
C ALA A 437 5.28 -8.85 22.19
N ALA A 438 4.79 -7.61 22.21
CA ALA A 438 4.84 -6.76 23.41
C ALA A 438 4.03 -7.34 24.57
N VAL A 439 2.85 -7.93 24.30
CA VAL A 439 2.03 -8.62 25.32
C VAL A 439 2.83 -9.76 25.96
N ASP A 440 3.49 -10.60 25.16
CA ASP A 440 4.25 -11.73 25.68
C ASP A 440 5.49 -11.29 26.48
N VAL A 441 6.16 -10.22 26.06
CA VAL A 441 7.26 -9.62 26.84
C VAL A 441 6.75 -9.09 28.18
N LEU A 442 5.65 -8.35 28.19
CA LEU A 442 5.06 -7.79 29.42
C LEU A 442 4.53 -8.89 30.37
N ALA A 443 3.91 -9.92 29.81
CA ALA A 443 3.40 -11.08 30.54
C ALA A 443 4.54 -11.90 31.16
N SER A 444 5.67 -12.07 30.44
CA SER A 444 6.87 -12.74 30.96
C SER A 444 7.46 -12.02 32.18
N HIS A 445 7.28 -10.70 32.28
CA HIS A 445 7.68 -9.90 33.45
C HIS A 445 6.61 -9.82 34.54
N ALA A 446 5.45 -10.45 34.33
CA ALA A 446 4.29 -10.42 35.24
C ALA A 446 3.73 -9.00 35.53
N TRP A 447 3.80 -8.08 34.55
CA TRP A 447 3.24 -6.74 34.69
C TRP A 447 1.81 -6.66 34.18
N LEU A 448 0.84 -6.92 35.07
CA LEU A 448 -0.58 -7.00 34.71
C LEU A 448 -1.12 -5.74 34.00
N ALA A 449 -0.92 -4.56 34.58
CA ALA A 449 -1.52 -3.33 34.04
C ALA A 449 -1.01 -2.95 32.63
N PRO A 450 0.32 -2.94 32.35
CA PRO A 450 0.82 -2.77 30.99
C PRO A 450 0.37 -3.88 30.02
N THR A 451 0.29 -5.14 30.48
CA THR A 451 -0.16 -6.27 29.66
C THR A 451 -1.59 -6.07 29.18
N LEU A 452 -2.50 -5.71 30.10
CA LEU A 452 -3.89 -5.39 29.75
C LEU A 452 -3.97 -4.18 28.81
N ALA A 453 -3.17 -3.13 29.05
CA ALA A 453 -3.12 -1.97 28.16
C ALA A 453 -2.64 -2.32 26.73
N ALA A 454 -1.71 -3.29 26.59
CA ALA A 454 -1.26 -3.78 25.29
C ALA A 454 -2.32 -4.63 24.58
N MET A 455 -3.08 -5.44 25.33
CA MET A 455 -4.24 -6.17 24.81
C MET A 455 -5.35 -5.22 24.34
N GLU A 456 -5.64 -4.18 25.13
CA GLU A 456 -6.58 -3.11 24.76
C GLU A 456 -6.11 -2.38 23.49
N LEU A 457 -4.82 -2.01 23.41
CA LEU A 457 -4.27 -1.37 22.22
C LEU A 457 -4.35 -2.28 20.98
N THR A 458 -4.20 -3.60 21.16
CA THR A 458 -4.40 -4.56 20.06
C THR A 458 -5.84 -4.51 19.53
N GLN A 459 -6.83 -4.52 20.42
CA GLN A 459 -8.25 -4.38 20.05
C GLN A 459 -8.54 -3.04 19.39
N MET A 460 -7.95 -1.95 19.91
CA MET A 460 -8.05 -0.61 19.33
C MET A 460 -7.51 -0.55 17.91
N VAL A 461 -6.36 -1.18 17.64
CA VAL A 461 -5.76 -1.24 16.29
C VAL A 461 -6.63 -2.06 15.33
N VAL A 462 -7.16 -3.20 15.78
CA VAL A 462 -8.06 -4.05 14.97
C VAL A 462 -9.36 -3.32 14.62
N GLN A 463 -9.98 -2.66 15.60
CA GLN A 463 -11.28 -1.98 15.43
C GLN A 463 -11.16 -0.52 14.93
N ALA A 464 -9.94 0.03 14.89
CA ALA A 464 -9.66 1.43 14.56
C ALA A 464 -10.48 2.41 15.43
N LEU A 465 -10.32 2.31 16.76
CA LEU A 465 -11.05 3.11 17.75
C LEU A 465 -10.16 3.52 18.93
N TRP A 466 -10.50 4.65 19.56
CA TRP A 466 -9.95 5.03 20.86
C TRP A 466 -10.75 4.41 22.02
N PRO A 467 -10.16 4.27 23.23
CA PRO A 467 -10.88 3.74 24.39
C PRO A 467 -12.13 4.54 24.77
N GLU A 468 -12.10 5.85 24.55
CA GLU A 468 -13.20 6.76 24.86
C GLU A 468 -14.32 6.75 23.79
N ASP A 469 -14.12 6.06 22.67
CA ASP A 469 -15.12 5.95 21.60
C ASP A 469 -16.24 4.96 21.97
N SER A 470 -17.44 5.20 21.41
CA SER A 470 -18.57 4.28 21.58
C SER A 470 -18.26 2.90 20.96
N PRO A 471 -18.49 1.78 21.71
CA PRO A 471 -18.31 0.42 21.20
C PRO A 471 -19.14 0.11 19.95
N LEU A 472 -20.27 0.79 19.78
CA LEU A 472 -21.15 0.63 18.62
C LEU A 472 -20.46 0.98 17.30
N ARG A 473 -19.40 1.79 17.34
CA ARG A 473 -18.61 2.16 16.15
C ARG A 473 -17.79 1.00 15.57
N GLN A 474 -17.73 -0.14 16.25
CA GLN A 474 -17.18 -1.38 15.71
C GLN A 474 -18.03 -1.93 14.56
N LEU A 475 -19.34 -1.64 14.57
CA LEU A 475 -20.24 -2.10 13.54
C LEU A 475 -20.06 -1.32 12.22
N PRO A 476 -20.15 -2.01 11.06
CA PRO A 476 -20.12 -1.34 9.76
C PRO A 476 -21.21 -0.27 9.64
N HIS A 477 -20.90 0.82 8.94
CA HIS A 477 -21.83 1.93 8.66
C HIS A 477 -22.31 2.75 9.87
N VAL A 478 -21.86 2.45 11.10
CA VAL A 478 -22.18 3.26 12.27
C VAL A 478 -21.29 4.51 12.34
N THR A 479 -21.90 5.65 12.03
CA THR A 479 -21.25 6.97 12.15
C THR A 479 -21.29 7.48 13.60
N PRO A 480 -20.44 8.46 13.97
CA PRO A 480 -20.50 9.07 15.30
C PRO A 480 -21.88 9.64 15.65
N ALA A 481 -22.59 10.20 14.66
CA ALA A 481 -23.96 10.70 14.83
C ALA A 481 -24.96 9.58 15.12
N LEU A 482 -24.85 8.44 14.42
CA LEU A 482 -25.70 7.28 14.68
C LEU A 482 -25.43 6.68 16.05
N ALA A 483 -24.16 6.56 16.46
CA ALA A 483 -23.78 6.08 17.79
C ALA A 483 -24.33 6.99 18.90
N ALA A 484 -24.27 8.31 18.73
CA ALA A 484 -24.87 9.26 19.68
C ALA A 484 -26.39 9.10 19.79
N ARG A 485 -27.07 8.88 18.66
CA ARG A 485 -28.52 8.63 18.64
C ARG A 485 -28.90 7.33 19.35
N LEU A 486 -28.14 6.26 19.14
CA LEU A 486 -28.34 4.99 19.85
C LEU A 486 -28.10 5.17 21.36
N ALA A 487 -27.08 5.92 21.74
CA ALA A 487 -26.82 6.24 23.14
C ALA A 487 -27.99 7.01 23.79
N THR A 488 -28.58 7.99 23.10
CA THR A 488 -29.79 8.68 23.59
C THR A 488 -31.02 7.78 23.71
N ALA A 489 -31.07 6.69 22.93
CA ALA A 489 -32.13 5.70 22.98
C ALA A 489 -31.90 4.61 24.04
N GLY A 490 -30.85 4.74 24.87
CA GLY A 490 -30.49 3.79 25.93
C GLY A 490 -29.59 2.64 25.48
N CYS A 491 -29.07 2.67 24.24
CA CYS A 491 -28.18 1.64 23.71
C CYS A 491 -26.73 2.14 23.77
N SER A 492 -25.96 1.64 24.73
CA SER A 492 -24.57 2.05 24.97
C SER A 492 -23.56 1.03 24.43
N GLY A 493 -23.94 -0.23 24.37
CA GLY A 493 -23.11 -1.35 23.93
C GLY A 493 -23.76 -2.21 22.86
N ILE A 494 -22.96 -3.15 22.34
CA ILE A 494 -23.40 -4.10 21.30
C ILE A 494 -24.45 -5.06 21.85
N PHE A 495 -24.34 -5.48 23.12
CA PHE A 495 -25.35 -6.33 23.77
C PHE A 495 -26.70 -5.63 23.89
N ASP A 496 -26.72 -4.35 24.28
CA ASP A 496 -27.95 -3.53 24.29
C ASP A 496 -28.62 -3.47 22.91
N LEU A 497 -27.84 -3.49 21.83
CA LEU A 497 -28.35 -3.50 20.45
C LEU A 497 -28.90 -4.87 20.03
N ILE A 498 -28.33 -5.95 20.57
CA ILE A 498 -28.79 -7.32 20.32
C ILE A 498 -30.12 -7.56 21.03
N ASP A 499 -30.23 -7.11 22.27
CA ASP A 499 -31.43 -7.30 23.12
C ASP A 499 -32.59 -6.37 22.74
N MET A 500 -32.35 -5.41 21.83
CA MET A 500 -33.36 -4.47 21.37
C MET A 500 -34.34 -5.10 20.39
N ASP A 501 -35.62 -4.83 20.57
CA ASP A 501 -36.68 -5.28 19.66
C ASP A 501 -36.38 -4.92 18.20
N ASP A 502 -36.62 -5.86 17.28
CA ASP A 502 -36.30 -5.74 15.86
C ASP A 502 -36.90 -4.49 15.20
N SER A 503 -38.16 -4.19 15.50
CA SER A 503 -38.86 -3.01 14.98
C SER A 503 -38.22 -1.72 15.46
N ARG A 504 -37.85 -1.65 16.74
CA ARG A 504 -37.18 -0.49 17.34
C ARG A 504 -35.77 -0.32 16.79
N ARG A 505 -35.03 -1.42 16.67
CA ARG A 505 -33.68 -1.46 16.10
C ARG A 505 -33.67 -0.99 14.65
N ARG A 506 -34.57 -1.51 13.81
CA ARG A 506 -34.69 -1.09 12.40
C ARG A 506 -35.02 0.39 12.28
N ARG A 507 -35.98 0.89 13.06
CA ARG A 507 -36.34 2.32 13.10
C ARG A 507 -35.13 3.20 13.44
N LEU A 508 -34.41 2.84 14.50
CA LEU A 508 -33.22 3.59 14.95
C LEU A 508 -32.03 3.50 14.00
N LEU A 509 -31.93 2.44 13.18
CA LEU A 509 -30.84 2.29 12.20
C LEU A 509 -31.18 2.94 10.85
N LEU A 510 -32.43 2.83 10.37
CA LEU A 510 -32.84 3.25 9.03
C LEU A 510 -33.32 4.70 8.95
N ASP A 511 -34.01 5.24 9.97
CA ASP A 511 -34.57 6.61 9.95
C ASP A 511 -33.51 7.70 10.19
N GLY A 512 -32.27 7.46 9.77
CA GLY A 512 -31.17 8.45 9.77
C GLY A 512 -31.01 9.22 8.47
N GLY A 513 -31.79 8.91 7.44
CA GLY A 513 -31.65 9.47 6.10
C GLY A 513 -32.97 9.96 5.50
N GLY A 514 -33.62 10.92 6.13
CA GLY A 514 -34.78 11.60 5.52
C GLY A 514 -35.75 12.14 6.56
N GLY A 515 -35.90 13.46 6.62
CA GLY A 515 -37.03 14.06 7.31
C GLY A 515 -38.33 13.76 6.58
N GLY A 516 -39.41 13.59 7.33
CA GLY A 516 -40.78 13.47 6.79
C GLY A 516 -41.57 12.42 7.55
N GLY A 517 -42.58 12.87 8.28
CA GLY A 517 -43.44 12.05 9.12
C GLY A 517 -44.25 10.99 8.39
N GLY A 518 -44.82 10.09 9.18
CA GLY A 518 -45.76 9.06 8.77
C GLY A 518 -45.98 8.11 9.94
N GLU A 519 -47.03 8.38 10.71
CA GLU A 519 -47.72 7.40 11.53
C GLU A 519 -48.18 6.22 10.67
N GLU A 520 -48.36 5.06 11.31
CA GLU A 520 -49.09 3.83 10.92
C GLU A 520 -48.21 2.63 11.32
N GLY A 521 -48.65 1.63 12.05
CA GLY A 521 -49.95 1.17 12.52
C GLY A 521 -49.67 -0.25 12.99
N GLU A 522 -50.04 -0.57 14.23
CA GLU A 522 -49.92 -1.91 14.80
C GLU A 522 -50.80 -2.87 13.99
N ASP A 523 -50.27 -4.01 13.59
CA ASP A 523 -51.07 -5.21 13.33
C ASP A 523 -50.26 -6.42 13.80
N GLU A 524 -50.66 -6.91 14.96
CA GLU A 524 -50.37 -8.25 15.48
C GLU A 524 -51.01 -9.29 14.55
N VAL A 525 -50.25 -10.31 14.14
CA VAL A 525 -50.81 -11.58 13.69
C VAL A 525 -50.11 -12.69 14.46
N GLU A 526 -50.78 -13.13 15.52
CA GLU A 526 -50.55 -14.41 16.20
C GLU A 526 -51.10 -15.58 15.36
N GLY A 527 -50.49 -16.76 15.54
CA GLY A 527 -51.01 -18.08 15.15
C GLY A 527 -50.63 -18.51 13.73
N GLU A 528 -50.19 -19.73 13.45
CA GLU A 528 -50.44 -21.01 14.13
C GLU A 528 -49.24 -21.96 13.94
N GLU A 529 -48.87 -22.65 15.01
CA GLU A 529 -48.08 -23.88 14.99
C GLU A 529 -48.93 -25.02 14.42
N GLU A 530 -48.47 -25.69 13.37
CA GLU A 530 -48.81 -27.09 13.12
C GLU A 530 -47.52 -27.85 12.81
N GLY A 531 -47.25 -28.86 13.64
CA GLY A 531 -46.12 -29.77 13.51
C GLY A 531 -46.42 -30.90 12.54
N GLU A 532 -45.39 -31.36 11.86
CA GLU A 532 -45.34 -32.69 11.28
C GLU A 532 -44.04 -33.36 11.74
N GLU A 533 -44.23 -34.42 12.53
CA GLU A 533 -43.27 -35.47 12.78
C GLU A 533 -43.00 -36.21 11.45
N ASP A 534 -41.74 -36.49 11.13
CA ASP A 534 -41.41 -37.65 10.29
C ASP A 534 -40.14 -38.31 10.81
N GLN A 535 -40.33 -39.60 11.11
CA GLN A 535 -39.35 -40.58 11.55
C GLN A 535 -38.65 -41.22 10.35
N GLU A 536 -37.44 -41.76 10.62
CA GLU A 536 -36.82 -42.92 9.96
C GLU A 536 -36.33 -42.79 8.50
N GLU A 537 -35.02 -42.91 8.29
CA GLU A 537 -34.36 -44.21 8.02
C GLU A 537 -32.84 -44.06 7.91
N GLU A 538 -32.13 -44.95 8.59
CA GLU A 538 -30.69 -45.19 8.47
C GLU A 538 -30.34 -45.91 7.16
N GLY A 539 -29.18 -45.57 6.60
CA GLY A 539 -28.50 -46.29 5.52
C GLY A 539 -27.05 -45.87 5.40
#